data_AF-A0A562LE60-F1
#
_entry.id   AF-A0A562LE60-F1
#
_cell.length_a   1.000
_cell.length_b   1.000
_cell.length_c   1.000
_cell.angle_alpha   90.00
_cell.angle_beta   90.00
_cell.angle_gamma   90.00
#
_symmetry.space_group_name_H-M   'P 1'
#
loop_
_entity.id
_entity.type
_entity.pdbx_description
1 polymer ?
#
loop_
_entity_poly.entity_id
_entity_poly.type
_entity_poly.pdbx_seq_one_letter_code
_entity_poly.pdbx_strand_id
1 'polypeptide(L)'
;MDRITEQTLCDLQAQLYVQRIALCALARAHPDPDAVLSAWRATLAEAASDPVVAAHAQRSEFLAERCQAFAEDWTAELVELAVPRQPR
;
A
#
# COMPACT_ATOMS: atom_id res chain seq x y z
N MET A 1 13.15 12.54 21.75
CA MET A 1 13.22 11.23 21.09
C MET A 1 14.65 10.74 21.23
N ASP A 2 14.88 9.53 21.72
CA ASP A 2 16.22 8.98 21.81
C ASP A 2 16.72 8.51 20.44
N ARG A 3 18.04 8.38 20.31
CA ARG A 3 18.70 8.07 19.04
C ARG A 3 18.28 6.72 18.44
N ILE A 4 17.90 5.75 19.27
CA ILE A 4 17.47 4.42 18.81
C ILE A 4 16.06 4.52 18.22
N THR A 5 15.16 5.26 18.89
CA THR A 5 13.82 5.51 18.33
C THR A 5 13.88 6.29 17.02
N GLU A 6 14.73 7.32 16.93
CA GLU A 6 14.93 8.08 15.69
C GLU A 6 15.43 7.19 14.56
N GLN A 7 16.49 6.41 14.81
CA GLN A 7 17.03 5.48 13.83
C GLN A 7 15.99 4.44 13.37
N THR A 8 15.23 3.86 14.31
CA THR A 8 14.18 2.88 14.00
C THR A 8 13.10 3.49 13.10
N LEU A 9 12.67 4.72 13.39
CA LEU A 9 11.69 5.42 12.56
C LEU A 9 12.25 5.72 11.16
N CYS A 10 13.50 6.17 11.07
CA CYS A 10 14.15 6.40 9.77
C CYS A 10 14.25 5.11 8.95
N ASP A 11 14.64 3.99 9.57
CA ASP A 11 14.76 2.69 8.90
C ASP A 11 13.39 2.19 8.40
N LEU A 12 12.34 2.35 9.20
CA LEU A 12 10.97 2.01 8.80
C LEU A 12 10.49 2.88 7.64
N GLN A 13 10.73 4.20 7.69
CA GLN A 13 10.40 5.12 6.61
C GLN A 13 11.13 4.78 5.31
N ALA A 14 12.42 4.45 5.39
CA ALA A 14 13.23 4.05 4.24
C ALA A 14 12.70 2.75 3.61
N GLN A 15 12.35 1.76 4.43
CA GLN A 15 11.77 0.50 3.95
C GLN A 15 10.43 0.73 3.25
N LEU A 16 9.52 1.51 3.84
CA LEU A 16 8.24 1.84 3.24
C LEU A 16 8.41 2.56 1.90
N TYR A 17 9.35 3.50 1.82
CA TYR A 17 9.66 4.21 0.59
C TYR A 17 10.14 3.28 -0.53
N VAL A 18 11.09 2.38 -0.23
CA VAL A 18 11.60 1.41 -1.21
C VAL A 18 10.52 0.42 -1.65
N GLN A 19 9.68 -0.06 -0.73
CA GLN A 19 8.56 -0.94 -1.05
C GLN A 19 7.55 -0.26 -1.98
N ARG A 20 7.21 1.01 -1.72
CA ARG A 20 6.34 1.78 -2.63
C ARG A 20 6.92 1.88 -4.04
N ILE A 21 8.22 2.17 -4.16
CA ILE A 21 8.88 2.23 -5.48
C ILE A 21 8.78 0.88 -6.19
N ALA A 22 9.05 -0.22 -5.50
CA ALA A 22 8.98 -1.56 -6.07
C ALA A 22 7.57 -1.89 -6.58
N LEU A 23 6.53 -1.57 -5.79
CA LEU A 23 5.13 -1.77 -6.19
C LEU A 23 4.77 -0.93 -7.41
N CYS A 24 5.16 0.35 -7.45
CA CYS A 24 4.94 1.21 -8.61
C CYS A 24 5.63 0.67 -9.86
N ALA A 25 6.87 0.18 -9.74
CA ALA A 25 7.61 -0.40 -10.85
C ALA A 25 6.91 -1.66 -11.39
N LEU A 26 6.45 -2.55 -10.51
CA LEU A 26 5.71 -3.76 -10.86
C LEU A 26 4.38 -3.43 -11.56
N ALA A 27 3.60 -2.51 -11.00
CA ALA A 27 2.32 -2.11 -11.58
C ALA A 27 2.49 -1.50 -12.98
N ARG A 28 3.52 -0.66 -13.18
CA ARG A 28 3.83 -0.04 -14.48
C ARG A 28 4.37 -1.02 -15.52
N ALA A 29 5.06 -2.07 -15.08
CA ALA A 29 5.58 -3.11 -15.96
C ALA A 29 4.52 -4.14 -16.36
N HIS A 30 3.35 -4.15 -15.71
CA HIS A 30 2.30 -5.10 -16.01
C HIS A 30 1.62 -4.77 -17.34
N PRO A 31 1.42 -5.76 -18.23
CA PRO A 31 0.83 -5.52 -19.56
C PRO A 31 -0.66 -5.14 -19.50
N ASP A 32 -1.34 -5.49 -18.40
CA ASP A 32 -2.75 -5.17 -18.15
C ASP A 32 -2.90 -4.45 -16.80
N PRO A 33 -2.86 -3.10 -16.79
CA PRO A 33 -3.02 -2.30 -15.58
C PRO A 33 -4.36 -2.51 -14.86
N ASP A 34 -5.45 -2.79 -15.60
CA ASP A 34 -6.78 -3.03 -15.02
C ASP A 34 -6.80 -4.34 -14.22
N ALA A 35 -6.10 -5.37 -14.70
CA ALA A 35 -5.94 -6.62 -13.95
C ALA A 35 -5.22 -6.41 -12.60
N VAL A 36 -4.22 -5.52 -12.54
CA VAL A 36 -3.51 -5.18 -11.29
C VAL A 36 -4.46 -4.51 -10.31
N LEU A 37 -5.25 -3.53 -10.77
CA LEU A 37 -6.24 -2.84 -9.93
C LEU A 37 -7.34 -3.80 -9.44
N SER A 38 -7.78 -4.73 -10.29
CA SER A 38 -8.77 -5.75 -9.93
C SER A 38 -8.22 -6.70 -8.86
N ALA A 39 -7.01 -7.23 -9.07
CA ALA A 39 -6.34 -8.11 -8.12
C ALA A 39 -6.10 -7.40 -6.77
N TRP A 40 -5.65 -6.15 -6.80
CA TRP A 40 -5.49 -5.33 -5.59
C TRP A 40 -6.79 -5.22 -4.79
N ARG A 41 -7.92 -4.90 -5.44
CA ARG A 41 -9.22 -4.77 -4.77
C ARG A 41 -9.70 -6.09 -4.18
N ALA A 42 -9.49 -7.21 -4.87
CA ALA A 42 -9.81 -8.54 -4.36
C ALA A 42 -9.00 -8.86 -3.10
N THR A 43 -7.67 -8.68 -3.16
CA THR A 43 -6.78 -8.92 -2.02
C THR A 43 -7.10 -8.00 -0.85
N LEU A 44 -7.45 -6.73 -1.09
CA LEU A 44 -7.83 -5.79 -0.03
C LEU A 44 -9.12 -6.24 0.68
N ALA A 45 -10.11 -6.72 -0.07
CA ALA A 45 -11.35 -7.26 0.49
C ALA A 45 -11.09 -8.53 1.31
N GLU A 46 -10.18 -9.41 0.86
CA GLU A 46 -9.76 -10.60 1.61
C GLU A 46 -8.98 -10.24 2.88
N ALA A 47 -8.06 -9.27 2.82
CA ALA A 47 -7.29 -8.82 3.96
C ALA A 47 -8.16 -8.15 5.05
N ALA A 48 -9.28 -7.53 4.68
CA ALA A 48 -10.27 -7.05 5.64
C ALA A 48 -10.95 -8.19 6.42
N SER A 49 -10.94 -9.41 5.87
CA SER A 49 -11.51 -10.61 6.50
C SER A 49 -10.50 -11.47 7.26
N ASP A 50 -9.19 -11.29 7.02
CA ASP A 50 -8.11 -12.04 7.69
C ASP A 50 -7.00 -11.08 8.19
N PRO A 51 -6.98 -10.74 9.49
CA PRO A 51 -6.03 -9.79 10.02
C PRO A 51 -4.65 -10.46 10.18
N VAL A 52 -3.79 -10.31 9.16
CA VAL A 52 -2.33 -10.54 9.23
C VAL A 52 -1.65 -9.68 10.31
N VAL A 53 -2.38 -8.71 10.88
CA VAL A 53 -1.96 -7.83 11.94
C VAL A 53 -1.79 -8.60 13.26
N ALA A 54 -0.62 -8.48 13.88
CA ALA A 54 -0.32 -9.07 15.19
C ALA A 54 -1.43 -8.75 16.22
N ALA A 55 -1.78 -9.72 17.09
CA ALA A 55 -2.95 -9.69 17.99
C ALA A 55 -3.11 -8.42 18.87
N HIS A 56 -2.05 -7.64 19.09
CA HIS A 56 -2.12 -6.37 19.82
C HIS A 56 -2.60 -5.19 18.96
N ALA A 57 -2.31 -5.24 17.66
CA ALA A 57 -2.67 -4.23 16.68
C ALA A 57 -4.07 -4.48 16.07
N GLN A 58 -4.62 -5.70 16.21
CA GLN A 58 -6.00 -6.06 15.86
C GLN A 58 -7.10 -5.23 16.56
N ARG A 59 -6.78 -4.53 17.65
CA ARG A 59 -7.75 -3.73 18.43
C ARG A 59 -7.52 -2.23 18.34
N SER A 60 -6.55 -1.79 17.54
CA SER A 60 -6.29 -0.36 17.38
C SER A 60 -7.18 0.17 16.26
N GLU A 61 -8.27 0.83 16.62
CA GLU A 61 -9.13 1.58 15.68
C GLU A 61 -8.29 2.56 14.86
N PHE A 62 -7.34 3.24 15.52
CA PHE A 62 -6.41 4.13 14.85
C PHE A 62 -5.56 3.42 13.78
N LEU A 63 -5.02 2.23 14.06
CA LEU A 63 -4.28 1.49 13.05
C LEU A 63 -5.17 1.08 11.88
N ALA A 64 -6.40 0.65 12.14
CA ALA A 64 -7.37 0.30 11.11
C ALA A 64 -7.67 1.50 10.19
N GLU A 65 -7.93 2.68 10.76
CA GLU A 65 -8.11 3.94 10.01
C GLU A 65 -6.87 4.28 9.17
N ARG A 66 -5.67 4.14 9.74
CA ARG A 66 -4.42 4.40 9.00
C ARG A 66 -4.24 3.42 7.84
N CYS A 67 -4.49 2.13 8.06
CA CYS A 67 -4.43 1.11 7.01
C CYS A 67 -5.44 1.41 5.90
N GLN A 68 -6.66 1.79 6.24
CA GLN A 68 -7.68 2.18 5.27
C GLN A 68 -7.23 3.39 4.44
N ALA A 69 -6.77 4.47 5.09
CA ALA A 69 -6.31 5.66 4.38
C ALA A 69 -5.18 5.35 3.38
N PHE A 70 -4.18 4.55 3.79
CA PHE A 70 -3.11 4.14 2.89
C PHE A 70 -3.59 3.22 1.75
N ALA A 71 -4.59 2.37 2.00
CA ALA A 71 -5.19 1.54 0.95
C ALA A 71 -5.97 2.38 -0.07
N GLU A 72 -6.66 3.44 0.38
CA GLU A 72 -7.35 4.40 -0.49
C GLU A 72 -6.36 5.18 -1.36
N ASP A 73 -5.28 5.69 -0.77
CA ASP A 73 -4.20 6.38 -1.50
C ASP A 73 -3.60 5.48 -2.59
N TRP A 74 -3.26 4.23 -2.24
CA TRP A 74 -2.71 3.29 -3.22
C TRP A 74 -3.72 2.91 -4.31
N THR A 75 -5.00 2.78 -3.96
CA THR A 75 -6.06 2.54 -4.94
C THR A 75 -6.15 3.69 -5.95
N ALA A 76 -6.04 4.94 -5.49
CA ALA A 76 -6.03 6.11 -6.38
C ALA A 76 -4.82 6.07 -7.34
N GLU A 77 -3.62 5.74 -6.84
CA GLU A 77 -2.43 5.59 -7.69
C GLU A 77 -2.61 4.49 -8.77
N LEU A 78 -3.17 3.34 -8.39
CA LEU A 78 -3.44 2.25 -9.34
C LEU A 78 -4.51 2.63 -10.38
N VAL A 79 -5.54 3.38 -9.99
CA VAL A 79 -6.55 3.90 -10.92
C VAL A 79 -5.88 4.81 -11.95
N GLU A 80 -5.02 5.73 -11.54
CA GLU A 80 -4.29 6.61 -12.46
C GLU A 80 -3.39 5.83 -13.44
N LEU A 81 -2.80 4.72 -12.99
CA LEU A 81 -2.01 3.84 -13.85
C LEU A 81 -2.85 3.05 -14.85
N ALA A 82 -4.10 2.74 -14.48
CA ALA A 82 -5.04 2.02 -15.34
C ALA A 82 -5.66 2.89 -16.43
N VAL A 83 -5.72 4.21 -16.25
CA VAL A 83 -6.20 5.11 -17.31
C VAL A 83 -5.25 5.05 -18.51
N PRO A 84 -5.74 4.71 -19.73
CA PRO A 84 -4.91 4.70 -20.93
C PRO A 84 -4.26 6.07 -21.14
N ARG A 85 -2.93 6.11 -21.16
CA ARG A 85 -2.21 7.34 -21.55
C ARG A 85 -2.49 7.61 -23.03
N GLN A 86 -3.40 8.53 -23.33
CA GLN A 86 -3.54 9.05 -24.68
C GLN A 86 -2.20 9.69 -25.09
N PRO A 87 -1.56 9.23 -26.19
CA PRO A 87 -0.39 9.91 -26.71
C PRO A 87 -0.81 11.32 -27.17
N ARG A 88 -0.07 12.33 -26.68
CA ARG A 88 -0.09 13.69 -27.25
C ARG A 88 0.76 13.72 -28.52
#